data_AF-A0A7S0R2R7-F1
#
_entry.id   AF-A0A7S0R2R7-F1
#
_cell.length_a   1.000
_cell.length_b   1.000
_cell.length_c   1.000
_cell.angle_alpha   90.00
_cell.angle_beta   90.00
_cell.angle_gamma   90.00
#
_symmetry.space_group_name_H-M   'P 1'
#
loop_
_entity.id
_entity.type
_entity.pdbx_description
1 polymer ?
#
loop_
_entity_poly.entity_id
_entity_poly.type
_entity_poly.pdbx_seq_one_letter_code
_entity_poly.pdbx_strand_id
1 'polypeptide(L)'
;HSADSYVFQCEEEDITVTQYFLKKYNLRLQYPQLSLVAVGSSAHKRRFPIEVLKVKDGQRKGQLSGEQTGEIIKVASQSPAQRMETITRCLRHADVLTDPTVREFGLDVSDQMLKIQARVLPPPVVQYGNQCITPSGGAWNLRDVKLYNPKKLFRWGVVCLLEESRARGDPQASL
;
A
#
# COMPACT_ATOMS: atom_id res chain seq x y z
N HIS A 1 20.82 -21.25 13.22
CA HIS A 1 20.95 -22.72 13.10
C HIS A 1 20.44 -23.14 11.74
N SER A 2 21.21 -23.96 11.02
CA SER A 2 20.85 -24.51 9.71
C SER A 2 20.19 -25.88 9.86
N ALA A 3 19.60 -26.42 8.79
CA ALA A 3 18.98 -27.75 8.82
C ALA A 3 20.00 -28.88 9.07
N ASP A 4 21.24 -28.69 8.61
CA ASP A 4 22.33 -29.67 8.82
C ASP A 4 22.94 -29.64 10.22
N SER A 5 22.94 -28.48 10.88
CA SER A 5 23.58 -28.31 12.20
C SER A 5 22.59 -28.45 13.36
N TYR A 6 21.29 -28.25 13.11
CA TYR A 6 20.29 -28.30 14.15
C TYR A 6 19.83 -29.74 14.41
N VAL A 7 20.15 -30.23 15.60
CA VAL A 7 19.75 -31.55 16.11
C VAL A 7 18.55 -31.37 17.05
N PHE A 8 17.60 -32.28 16.97
CA PHE A 8 16.50 -32.38 17.93
C PHE A 8 16.20 -33.84 18.24
N GLN A 9 15.68 -34.07 19.44
CA GLN A 9 15.32 -35.40 19.90
C GLN A 9 13.98 -35.81 19.24
N CYS A 10 14.01 -36.90 18.49
CA CYS A 10 12.86 -37.48 17.82
C CYS A 10 12.76 -38.96 18.22
N GLU A 11 11.69 -39.34 18.94
CA GLU A 11 11.39 -40.76 19.26
C GLU A 11 12.59 -41.52 19.86
N GLU A 12 13.40 -40.85 20.70
CA GLU A 12 14.61 -41.34 21.39
C GLU A 12 15.95 -41.25 20.64
N GLU A 13 15.97 -40.76 19.39
CA GLU A 13 17.19 -40.48 18.64
C GLU A 13 17.43 -38.98 18.46
N ASP A 14 18.69 -38.55 18.60
CA ASP A 14 19.14 -37.21 18.22
C ASP A 14 19.37 -37.17 16.70
N ILE A 15 18.48 -36.47 15.98
CA ILE A 15 18.48 -36.43 14.52
C ILE A 15 18.55 -34.99 14.00
N THR A 16 19.24 -34.76 12.88
CA THR A 16 19.21 -33.45 12.22
C THR A 16 17.90 -33.22 11.49
N VAL A 17 17.55 -31.96 11.24
CA VAL A 17 16.36 -31.63 10.44
C VAL A 17 16.47 -32.24 9.03
N THR A 18 17.64 -32.16 8.41
CA THR A 18 17.88 -32.76 7.09
C THR A 18 17.62 -34.27 7.09
N GLN A 19 18.15 -34.99 8.08
CA GLN A 19 17.96 -36.44 8.19
C GLN A 19 16.50 -36.80 8.51
N TYR A 20 15.82 -36.03 9.36
CA TYR A 20 14.41 -36.27 9.67
C TYR A 20 13.50 -36.13 8.45
N PHE A 21 13.68 -35.06 7.65
CA PHE A 21 12.87 -34.86 6.44
C PHE A 21 13.15 -35.93 5.37
N LEU A 22 14.40 -36.42 5.29
CA LEU A 22 14.74 -37.55 4.42
C LEU A 22 14.12 -38.87 4.92
N LYS A 23 14.26 -39.20 6.21
CA LYS A 23 13.78 -40.47 6.80
C LYS A 23 12.25 -40.56 6.83
N LYS A 24 11.56 -39.48 7.24
CA LYS A 24 10.11 -39.49 7.47
C LYS A 24 9.28 -39.13 6.25
N TYR A 25 9.76 -38.17 5.44
CA TYR A 25 9.00 -37.65 4.30
C TYR A 25 9.63 -37.99 2.95
N ASN A 26 10.75 -38.73 2.93
CA ASN A 26 11.54 -39.00 1.72
C ASN A 26 11.89 -37.72 0.94
N LEU A 27 12.10 -36.61 1.68
CA LEU A 27 12.34 -35.29 1.12
C LEU A 27 13.79 -34.88 1.34
N ARG A 28 14.55 -34.76 0.25
CA ARG A 28 15.92 -34.22 0.27
C ARG A 28 15.85 -32.69 0.17
N LEU A 29 16.21 -32.00 1.25
CA LEU A 29 16.33 -30.54 1.27
C LEU A 29 17.40 -30.08 0.28
N GLN A 30 17.10 -29.05 -0.52
CA GLN A 30 18.03 -28.51 -1.50
C GLN A 30 18.96 -27.43 -0.92
N TYR A 31 18.48 -26.74 0.12
CA TYR A 31 19.18 -25.63 0.76
C TYR A 31 19.32 -25.82 2.27
N PRO A 32 19.93 -26.94 2.72
CA PRO A 32 20.01 -27.25 4.13
C PRO A 32 20.87 -26.26 4.94
N GLN A 33 21.73 -25.48 4.28
CA GLN A 33 22.49 -24.37 4.87
C GLN A 33 21.65 -23.17 5.31
N LEU A 34 20.39 -23.03 4.84
CA LEU A 34 19.54 -21.89 5.21
C LEU A 34 19.06 -21.97 6.66
N SER A 35 18.76 -20.80 7.23
CA SER A 35 18.23 -20.70 8.59
C SER A 35 16.85 -21.35 8.71
N LEU A 36 16.64 -22.08 9.80
CA LEU A 36 15.33 -22.65 10.14
C LEU A 36 14.38 -21.57 10.67
N VAL A 37 13.10 -21.67 10.32
CA VAL A 37 12.03 -20.80 10.83
C VAL A 37 11.43 -21.42 12.08
N ALA A 38 11.41 -20.66 13.18
CA ALA A 38 10.78 -21.07 14.42
C ALA A 38 9.29 -20.67 14.43
N VAL A 39 8.41 -21.63 14.65
CA VAL A 39 6.95 -21.45 14.71
C VAL A 39 6.45 -21.96 16.06
N GLY A 40 5.54 -21.22 16.68
CA GLY A 40 4.95 -21.55 17.98
C GLY A 40 5.28 -20.55 19.09
N SER A 41 4.92 -20.89 20.32
CA SER A 41 5.18 -20.05 21.49
C SER A 41 6.65 -20.11 21.92
N SER A 42 7.08 -19.19 22.79
CA SER A 42 8.46 -19.18 23.27
C SER A 42 8.87 -20.49 23.98
N ALA A 43 7.92 -21.12 24.66
CA ALA A 43 8.12 -22.39 25.39
C ALA A 43 8.13 -23.62 24.47
N HIS A 44 7.44 -23.58 23.32
CA HIS A 44 7.32 -24.72 22.40
C HIS A 44 7.62 -24.29 20.95
N LYS A 45 8.86 -23.87 20.71
CA LYS A 45 9.34 -23.48 19.37
C LYS A 45 9.63 -24.73 18.54
N ARG A 46 8.84 -24.95 17.50
CA ARG A 46 9.12 -25.95 16.44
C ARG A 46 9.89 -25.28 15.32
N ARG A 47 10.87 -25.95 14.75
CA ARG A 47 11.74 -25.38 13.71
C ARG A 47 11.53 -26.11 12.39
N PHE A 48 11.34 -25.35 11.33
CA PHE A 48 11.05 -25.87 9.99
C PHE A 48 12.03 -25.28 8.97
N PRO A 49 12.48 -26.07 7.98
CA PRO A 49 13.16 -25.53 6.81
C PRO A 49 12.26 -24.53 6.06
N ILE A 50 12.85 -23.47 5.51
CA ILE A 50 12.10 -22.48 4.72
C ILE A 50 11.42 -23.15 3.50
N GLU A 51 12.05 -24.16 2.92
CA GLU A 51 11.58 -24.89 1.73
C GLU A 51 10.22 -25.58 1.91
N VAL A 52 9.84 -25.92 3.14
CA VAL A 52 8.58 -26.63 3.44
C VAL A 52 7.49 -25.70 3.95
N LEU A 53 7.75 -24.39 3.95
CA LEU A 53 6.82 -23.38 4.45
C LEU A 53 6.22 -22.57 3.30
N LYS A 54 4.91 -22.32 3.40
CA LYS A 54 4.19 -21.38 2.53
C LYS A 54 3.62 -20.25 3.39
N VAL A 55 3.76 -19.02 2.90
CA VAL A 55 3.10 -17.87 3.52
C VAL A 55 1.60 -18.03 3.34
N LYS A 56 0.83 -18.03 4.43
CA LYS A 56 -0.62 -18.11 4.39
C LYS A 56 -1.21 -16.86 3.73
N ASP A 57 -2.17 -17.04 2.84
CA ASP A 57 -2.86 -15.95 2.17
C ASP A 57 -3.72 -15.11 3.13
N GLY A 58 -4.03 -13.87 2.74
CA GLY A 58 -4.92 -12.98 3.50
C GLY A 58 -4.29 -12.32 4.73
N GLN A 59 -2.98 -12.46 4.94
CA GLN A 59 -2.28 -11.75 6.02
C GLN A 59 -2.12 -10.26 5.69
N ARG A 60 -2.59 -9.39 6.59
CA ARG A 60 -2.43 -7.94 6.44
C ARG A 60 -0.95 -7.57 6.56
N LYS A 61 -0.46 -6.76 5.61
CA LYS A 61 0.90 -6.20 5.66
C LYS A 61 0.94 -4.94 6.53
N GLY A 62 2.08 -4.72 7.19
CA GLY A 62 2.39 -3.49 7.92
C GLY A 62 2.73 -2.32 6.98
N GLN A 63 3.54 -1.38 7.47
CA GLN A 63 3.98 -0.23 6.68
C GLN A 63 4.70 -0.64 5.39
N LEU A 64 4.47 0.13 4.34
CA LEU A 64 5.00 -0.10 3.01
C LEU A 64 6.17 0.84 2.75
N SER A 65 7.09 0.45 1.87
CA SER A 65 8.09 1.38 1.36
C SER A 65 7.43 2.47 0.49
N GLY A 66 8.12 3.59 0.27
CA GLY A 66 7.61 4.67 -0.60
C GLY A 66 7.32 4.18 -2.02
N GLU A 67 8.17 3.30 -2.56
CA GLU A 67 7.99 2.66 -3.87
C GLU A 67 6.74 1.78 -3.90
N GLN A 68 6.58 0.88 -2.91
CA GLN A 68 5.39 0.03 -2.79
C GLN A 68 4.11 0.85 -2.64
N THR A 69 4.17 1.96 -1.88
CA THR A 69 3.05 2.89 -1.73
C THR A 69 2.70 3.54 -3.06
N GLY A 70 3.70 3.96 -3.83
CA GLY A 70 3.51 4.53 -5.17
C GLY A 70 2.78 3.57 -6.12
N GLU A 71 3.16 2.30 -6.14
CA GLU A 71 2.48 1.27 -6.95
C GLU A 71 1.04 1.05 -6.50
N ILE A 72 0.78 1.00 -5.18
CA ILE A 72 -0.59 0.90 -4.67
C ILE A 72 -1.42 2.12 -5.08
N ILE A 73 -0.87 3.33 -5.00
CA ILE A 73 -1.58 4.54 -5.42
C ILE A 73 -1.95 4.46 -6.90
N LYS A 74 -1.04 4.00 -7.77
CA LYS A 74 -1.32 3.84 -9.21
C LYS A 74 -2.48 2.87 -9.45
N VAL A 75 -2.49 1.73 -8.74
CA VAL A 75 -3.56 0.73 -8.86
C VAL A 75 -4.89 1.24 -8.28
N ALA A 76 -4.84 1.96 -7.16
CA ALA A 76 -6.02 2.47 -6.47
C ALA A 76 -6.63 3.71 -7.13
N SER A 77 -5.83 4.51 -7.83
CA SER A 77 -6.26 5.75 -8.50
C SER A 77 -6.95 5.45 -9.82
N GLN A 78 -8.23 5.12 -9.74
CA GLN A 78 -9.08 4.83 -10.88
C GLN A 78 -9.94 6.04 -11.26
N SER A 79 -10.21 6.21 -12.56
CA SER A 79 -11.19 7.20 -13.00
C SER A 79 -12.59 6.87 -12.45
N PRO A 80 -13.49 7.85 -12.31
CA PRO A 80 -14.85 7.60 -11.82
C PRO A 80 -15.61 6.52 -12.62
N ALA A 81 -15.44 6.49 -13.95
CA ALA A 81 -16.06 5.50 -14.82
C ALA A 81 -15.55 4.07 -14.54
N GLN A 82 -14.23 3.89 -14.44
CA GLN A 82 -13.61 2.60 -14.12
C GLN A 82 -13.98 2.13 -12.69
N ARG A 83 -14.02 3.06 -11.74
CA ARG A 83 -14.40 2.78 -10.36
C ARG A 83 -15.86 2.32 -10.29
N MET A 84 -16.75 2.98 -11.02
CA MET A 84 -18.16 2.61 -11.13
C MET A 84 -18.32 1.19 -11.68
N GLU A 85 -17.66 0.87 -12.79
CA GLU A 85 -17.68 -0.47 -13.38
C GLU A 85 -17.14 -1.54 -12.41
N THR A 86 -16.03 -1.23 -11.73
CA THR A 86 -15.42 -2.13 -10.74
C THR A 86 -16.39 -2.43 -9.60
N ILE A 87 -17.06 -1.41 -9.05
CA ILE A 87 -18.06 -1.61 -7.98
C ILE A 87 -19.21 -2.49 -8.47
N THR A 88 -19.78 -2.20 -9.65
CA THR A 88 -20.88 -2.99 -10.21
C THR A 88 -20.45 -4.44 -10.45
N ARG A 89 -19.23 -4.66 -10.95
CA ARG A 89 -18.68 -6.00 -11.15
C ARG A 89 -18.48 -6.74 -9.82
N CYS A 90 -17.90 -6.08 -8.81
CA CYS A 90 -17.74 -6.67 -7.48
C CYS A 90 -19.08 -7.05 -6.85
N LEU A 91 -20.11 -6.21 -6.98
CA LEU A 91 -21.44 -6.51 -6.46
C LEU A 91 -22.03 -7.77 -7.10
N ARG A 92 -21.86 -7.94 -8.42
CA ARG A 92 -22.29 -9.14 -9.15
C ARG A 92 -21.51 -10.39 -8.74
N HIS A 93 -20.22 -10.28 -8.43
CA HIS A 93 -19.41 -11.42 -7.98
C HIS A 93 -19.59 -11.75 -6.50
N ALA A 94 -20.01 -10.81 -5.69
CA ALA A 94 -20.16 -11.01 -4.26
C ALA A 94 -21.39 -11.85 -3.90
N ASP A 95 -22.25 -12.19 -4.87
CA ASP A 95 -23.45 -13.04 -4.72
C ASP A 95 -24.38 -12.63 -3.57
N VAL A 96 -24.28 -11.37 -3.11
CA VAL A 96 -25.06 -10.80 -2.00
C VAL A 96 -26.57 -10.90 -2.26
N LEU A 97 -26.97 -10.81 -3.53
CA LEU A 97 -28.36 -10.96 -3.98
C LEU A 97 -28.93 -12.38 -3.75
N THR A 98 -28.04 -13.35 -3.64
CA THR A 98 -28.39 -14.77 -3.44
C THR A 98 -28.04 -15.29 -2.06
N ASP A 99 -27.47 -14.45 -1.20
CA ASP A 99 -27.08 -14.82 0.16
C ASP A 99 -28.33 -15.22 0.97
N PRO A 100 -28.40 -16.48 1.47
CA PRO A 100 -29.52 -16.95 2.29
C PRO A 100 -29.77 -16.09 3.53
N THR A 101 -28.70 -15.57 4.13
CA THR A 101 -28.77 -14.70 5.31
C THR A 101 -29.49 -13.41 4.96
N VAL A 102 -29.12 -12.75 3.86
CA VAL A 102 -29.74 -11.48 3.42
C VAL A 102 -31.24 -11.66 3.18
N ARG A 103 -31.64 -12.80 2.60
CA ARG A 103 -33.05 -13.15 2.41
C ARG A 103 -33.79 -13.44 3.70
N GLU A 104 -33.16 -14.12 4.66
CA GLU A 104 -33.75 -14.39 5.97
C GLU A 104 -34.07 -13.10 6.74
N PHE A 105 -33.23 -12.07 6.60
CA PHE A 105 -33.48 -10.74 7.16
C PHE A 105 -34.46 -9.88 6.33
N GLY A 106 -35.03 -10.41 5.24
CA GLY A 106 -35.98 -9.71 4.38
C GLY A 106 -35.39 -8.51 3.62
N LEU A 107 -34.08 -8.51 3.39
CA LEU A 107 -33.39 -7.44 2.68
C LEU A 107 -33.42 -7.69 1.16
N ASP A 108 -33.75 -6.65 0.40
CA ASP A 108 -33.65 -6.63 -1.06
C ASP A 108 -32.61 -5.58 -1.48
N VAL A 109 -31.64 -6.00 -2.29
CA VAL A 109 -30.48 -5.18 -2.67
C VAL A 109 -30.53 -4.95 -4.18
N SER A 110 -30.48 -3.70 -4.62
CA SER A 110 -30.42 -3.37 -6.04
C SER A 110 -29.01 -3.54 -6.60
N ASP A 111 -28.91 -4.01 -7.85
CA ASP A 111 -27.64 -4.10 -8.59
C ASP A 111 -27.28 -2.81 -9.35
N GLN A 112 -28.15 -1.79 -9.28
CA GLN A 112 -27.98 -0.49 -9.93
C GLN A 112 -27.55 0.59 -8.95
N MET A 113 -26.62 1.46 -9.38
CA MET A 113 -26.28 2.65 -8.60
C MET A 113 -27.46 3.63 -8.55
N LEU A 114 -27.68 4.20 -7.36
CA LEU A 114 -28.72 5.19 -7.13
C LEU A 114 -28.50 6.43 -8.02
N LYS A 115 -29.54 6.81 -8.77
CA LYS A 115 -29.54 8.05 -9.58
C LYS A 115 -30.12 9.19 -8.76
N ILE A 116 -29.36 10.26 -8.62
CA ILE A 116 -29.76 11.46 -7.89
C ILE A 116 -29.73 12.68 -8.83
N GLN A 117 -30.68 13.58 -8.66
CA GLN A 117 -30.65 14.88 -9.34
C GLN A 117 -29.74 15.83 -8.55
N ALA A 118 -28.63 16.22 -9.16
CA ALA A 118 -27.68 17.18 -8.59
C ALA A 118 -27.73 18.50 -9.34
N ARG A 119 -27.25 19.57 -8.72
CA ARG A 119 -27.11 20.90 -9.34
C ARG A 119 -25.67 21.36 -9.23
N VAL A 120 -25.14 21.92 -10.33
CA VAL A 120 -23.84 22.60 -10.33
C VAL A 120 -24.09 24.07 -10.04
N LEU A 121 -23.56 24.56 -8.92
CA LEU A 121 -23.68 25.97 -8.57
C LEU A 121 -22.75 26.82 -9.44
N PRO A 122 -23.16 28.04 -9.84
CA PRO A 122 -22.29 28.94 -10.57
C PRO A 122 -21.05 29.28 -9.71
N PRO A 123 -19.85 29.28 -10.30
CA PRO A 123 -18.64 29.61 -9.55
C PRO A 123 -18.65 31.09 -9.11
N PRO A 124 -18.12 31.40 -7.91
CA PRO A 124 -18.00 32.78 -7.46
C PRO A 124 -16.94 33.52 -8.27
N VAL A 125 -17.09 34.83 -8.42
CA VAL A 125 -16.06 35.68 -9.04
C VAL A 125 -14.93 35.93 -8.04
N VAL A 126 -13.69 35.69 -8.48
CA VAL A 126 -12.48 35.96 -7.70
C VAL A 126 -11.94 37.34 -8.05
N GLN A 127 -11.85 38.21 -7.05
CA GLN A 127 -11.31 39.57 -7.17
C GLN A 127 -9.80 39.57 -6.94
N TYR A 128 -9.04 40.03 -7.93
CA TYR A 128 -7.62 40.37 -7.80
C TYR A 128 -7.42 41.88 -7.72
N GLY A 129 -6.20 42.32 -7.43
CA GLY A 129 -5.87 43.73 -7.33
C GLY A 129 -5.96 44.48 -8.66
N ASN A 130 -5.89 43.77 -9.79
CA ASN A 130 -5.93 44.33 -11.13
C ASN A 130 -7.08 43.84 -12.02
N GLN A 131 -7.74 42.72 -11.68
CA GLN A 131 -8.81 42.16 -12.50
C GLN A 131 -9.74 41.23 -11.70
N CYS A 132 -10.86 40.84 -12.30
CA CYS A 132 -11.76 39.82 -11.78
C CYS A 132 -11.71 38.60 -12.69
N ILE A 133 -11.73 37.40 -12.11
CA ILE A 133 -11.81 36.17 -12.89
C ILE A 133 -12.94 35.29 -12.39
N THR A 134 -13.55 34.52 -13.29
CA THR A 134 -14.50 33.46 -12.93
C THR A 134 -13.76 32.13 -13.02
N PRO A 135 -13.59 31.38 -11.92
CA PRO A 135 -12.94 30.08 -11.93
C PRO A 135 -13.64 29.09 -12.87
N SER A 136 -12.83 28.19 -13.44
CA SER A 136 -13.32 27.08 -14.27
C SER A 136 -12.86 25.76 -13.66
N GLY A 137 -13.74 24.76 -13.65
CA GLY A 137 -13.43 23.44 -13.08
C GLY A 137 -13.05 23.45 -11.59
N GLY A 138 -13.50 24.46 -10.84
CA GLY A 138 -13.15 24.61 -9.41
C GLY A 138 -11.72 25.08 -9.15
N ALA A 139 -10.99 25.51 -10.18
CA ALA A 139 -9.61 25.94 -10.06
C ALA A 139 -9.39 27.32 -10.73
N TRP A 140 -8.36 28.01 -10.24
CA TRP A 140 -7.83 29.24 -10.80
C TRP A 140 -6.34 29.36 -10.44
N ASN A 141 -5.60 30.22 -11.13
CA ASN A 141 -4.15 30.40 -10.88
C ASN A 141 -3.78 31.88 -10.74
N LEU A 142 -2.53 32.13 -10.36
CA LEU A 142 -1.98 33.47 -10.13
C LEU A 142 -1.24 34.06 -11.34
N ARG A 143 -1.48 33.54 -12.55
CA ARG A 143 -0.83 34.04 -13.76
C ARG A 143 -1.42 35.38 -14.15
N ASP A 144 -0.55 36.35 -14.46
CA ASP A 144 -0.92 37.70 -14.93
C ASP A 144 -1.87 38.50 -14.02
N VAL A 145 -2.00 38.10 -12.75
CA VAL A 145 -2.78 38.77 -11.72
C VAL A 145 -1.89 39.34 -10.62
N LYS A 146 -2.37 40.39 -9.96
CA LYS A 146 -1.78 40.93 -8.73
C LYS A 146 -2.64 40.54 -7.54
N LEU A 147 -2.01 40.24 -6.41
CA LEU A 147 -2.73 40.03 -5.15
C LEU A 147 -3.65 41.23 -4.86
N TYR A 148 -4.83 40.97 -4.30
CA TYR A 148 -5.79 42.01 -3.96
C TYR A 148 -5.20 43.08 -3.03
N ASN A 149 -4.41 42.65 -2.04
CA ASN A 149 -3.73 43.53 -1.10
C ASN A 149 -2.25 43.12 -0.96
N PRO A 150 -1.37 43.55 -1.88
CA PRO A 150 0.04 43.19 -1.83
C PRO A 150 0.74 43.92 -0.67
N LYS A 151 1.64 43.22 0.03
CA LYS A 151 2.47 43.80 1.10
C LYS A 151 3.92 43.91 0.64
N LYS A 152 4.57 45.00 1.04
CA LYS A 152 6.00 45.21 0.80
C LYS A 152 6.79 44.41 1.84
N LEU A 153 7.72 43.58 1.39
CA LEU A 153 8.68 42.88 2.23
C LEU A 153 9.97 43.70 2.29
N PHE A 154 10.23 44.35 3.43
CA PHE A 154 11.41 45.21 3.62
C PHE A 154 12.64 44.46 4.14
N ARG A 155 12.43 43.39 4.92
CA ARG A 155 13.51 42.61 5.54
C ARG A 155 13.16 41.13 5.42
N TRP A 156 14.06 40.37 4.83
CA TRP A 156 13.97 38.91 4.67
C TRP A 156 15.39 38.34 4.63
N GLY A 157 15.53 37.06 4.96
CA GLY A 157 16.80 36.34 4.91
C GLY A 157 16.56 34.90 4.53
N VAL A 158 17.58 34.26 3.94
CA VAL A 158 17.54 32.85 3.55
C VAL A 158 18.68 32.14 4.24
N VAL A 159 18.38 31.01 4.87
CA VAL A 159 19.38 30.11 5.43
C VAL A 159 19.42 28.88 4.53
N CYS A 160 20.54 28.69 3.84
CA CYS A 160 20.78 27.48 3.07
C CYS A 160 21.38 26.42 4.00
N LEU A 161 20.67 25.31 4.19
CA LEU A 161 21.13 24.18 5.02
C LEU A 161 21.80 23.09 4.17
N LEU A 162 22.08 23.37 2.90
CA LEU A 162 22.84 22.47 2.05
C LEU A 162 24.32 22.57 2.42
N GLU A 163 25.04 21.45 2.33
CA GLU A 163 26.49 21.46 2.40
C GLU A 163 27.09 22.37 1.33
N GLU A 164 28.22 22.98 1.65
CA GLU A 164 28.84 24.02 0.83
C GLU A 164 29.20 23.53 -0.59
N SER A 165 29.60 22.27 -0.72
CA SER A 165 29.88 21.62 -2.02
C SER A 165 28.64 21.52 -2.92
N ARG A 166 27.47 21.23 -2.33
CA ARG A 166 26.18 21.16 -3.04
C ARG A 166 25.59 22.53 -3.29
N ALA A 167 25.80 23.47 -2.38
CA ALA A 167 25.32 24.84 -2.49
C ALA A 167 26.00 25.62 -3.64
N ARG A 168 27.27 25.30 -3.95
CA ARG A 168 28.03 25.91 -5.07
C ARG A 168 27.71 25.31 -6.44
N GLY A 169 26.96 24.20 -6.50
CA GLY A 169 26.64 23.54 -7.76
C GLY A 169 27.86 22.89 -8.44
N ASP A 170 28.89 22.50 -7.67
CA ASP A 170 30.08 21.85 -8.23
C ASP A 170 29.69 20.49 -8.86
N PRO A 171 29.93 20.28 -10.16
CA PRO A 171 29.55 19.05 -10.86
C PRO A 171 30.27 17.79 -10.37
N GLN A 172 31.23 17.90 -9.43
CA GLN A 172 32.03 16.79 -8.92
C GLN A 172 31.59 16.22 -7.57
N ALA A 173 30.55 16.78 -6.92
CA ALA A 173 30.05 16.26 -5.63
C ALA A 173 29.02 15.12 -5.77
N SER A 174 29.18 14.27 -6.80
CA SER A 174 28.41 13.05 -7.02
C SER A 174 29.35 11.87 -7.22
N LEU A 175 29.99 11.45 -6.13
CA LEU A 175 30.60 10.12 -5.96
C LEU A 175 30.19 9.59 -4.60
#